data_AF-A0A1W9UJZ1-F1
#
_entry.id   AF-A0A1W9UJZ1-F1
#
_cell.length_a   1.000
_cell.length_b   1.000
_cell.length_c   1.000
_cell.angle_alpha   90.00
_cell.angle_beta   90.00
_cell.angle_gamma   90.00
#
_symmetry.space_group_name_H-M   'P 1'
#
loop_
_entity.id
_entity.type
_entity.pdbx_description
1 polymer ?
#
loop_
_entity_poly.entity_id
_entity_poly.type
_entity_poly.pdbx_seq_one_letter_code
_entity_poly.pdbx_strand_id
1 'polypeptide(L)'
;MTVPTATGNLNQWYNAIALGFGGTEEGIDSTGYSVAYIPAWGKLKLTREYTFLDHASATLVPGQWYQLKVVRDGDTGLIQVYLDEGQGYPETPTLEAVDSAYPDLRRLGWAMLGSGYDLYVDWIVAQ
;
A
#
# COMPACT_ATOMS: atom_id res chain seq x y z
N MET A 1 -0.79 23.18 11.74
CA MET A 1 -1.13 22.18 10.70
C MET A 1 -1.48 20.91 11.46
N THR A 2 -2.74 20.48 11.41
CA THR A 2 -3.22 19.35 12.21
C THR A 2 -3.16 18.11 11.35
N VAL A 3 -2.32 17.14 11.72
CA VAL A 3 -2.20 15.87 11.02
C VAL A 3 -3.43 15.02 11.36
N PRO A 4 -4.18 14.49 10.37
CA PRO A 4 -5.32 13.62 10.65
C PRO A 4 -4.84 12.27 11.20
N THR A 5 -5.29 11.92 12.40
CA THR A 5 -5.17 10.57 12.97
C THR A 5 -6.41 9.76 12.64
N ALA A 6 -6.25 8.65 11.93
CA ALA A 6 -7.33 7.68 11.69
C ALA A 6 -7.22 6.53 12.69
N THR A 7 -8.30 6.24 13.42
CA THR A 7 -8.43 5.06 14.30
C THR A 7 -9.59 4.19 13.83
N GLY A 8 -9.32 2.92 13.55
CA GLY A 8 -10.30 1.90 13.17
C GLY A 8 -10.39 0.80 14.23
N ASN A 9 -11.61 0.42 14.61
CA ASN A 9 -11.86 -0.66 15.58
C ASN A 9 -12.09 -1.99 14.84
N LEU A 10 -11.02 -2.74 14.57
CA LEU A 10 -11.08 -4.16 14.22
C LEU A 10 -10.00 -4.93 14.98
N ASN A 11 -10.19 -6.25 15.09
CA ASN A 11 -9.43 -7.17 15.94
C ASN A 11 -7.90 -6.96 15.82
N GLN A 12 -7.19 -6.92 16.95
CA GLN A 12 -5.78 -6.50 17.13
C GLN A 12 -4.75 -7.31 16.30
N TRP A 13 -5.19 -8.36 15.63
CA TRP A 13 -4.39 -9.26 14.78
C TRP A 13 -4.15 -8.71 13.37
N TYR A 14 -4.87 -7.65 12.97
CA TYR A 14 -4.84 -7.08 11.62
C TYR A 14 -4.41 -5.61 11.64
N ASN A 15 -3.31 -5.31 12.31
CA ASN A 15 -2.63 -4.05 12.02
C ASN A 15 -2.23 -4.08 10.54
N ALA A 16 -2.68 -3.12 9.75
CA ALA A 16 -2.35 -3.04 8.34
C ALA A 16 -2.35 -1.59 7.88
N ILE A 17 -1.37 -1.27 7.05
CA ILE A 17 -1.29 0.01 6.33
C ILE A 17 -1.46 -0.36 4.86
N ALA A 18 -2.48 0.19 4.21
CA ALA A 18 -2.78 -0.10 2.82
C ALA A 18 -2.85 1.18 1.98
N LEU A 19 -2.26 1.12 0.78
CA LEU A 19 -2.45 2.08 -0.29
C LEU A 19 -3.35 1.43 -1.35
N GLY A 20 -4.51 2.03 -1.62
CA GLY A 20 -5.48 1.58 -2.62
C GLY A 20 -5.42 2.41 -3.90
N PHE A 21 -5.55 1.76 -5.05
CA PHE A 21 -5.57 2.41 -6.36
C PHE A 21 -6.40 1.61 -7.37
N GLY A 22 -6.97 2.25 -8.40
CA GLY A 22 -7.78 1.55 -9.41
C GLY A 22 -9.20 1.21 -8.98
N GLY A 23 -9.67 1.76 -7.87
CA GLY A 23 -11.03 1.51 -7.37
C GLY A 23 -12.11 2.23 -8.19
N THR A 24 -13.25 1.57 -8.38
CA THR A 24 -14.40 2.10 -9.14
C THR A 24 -15.56 2.57 -8.26
N GLU A 25 -15.58 2.22 -6.98
CA GLU A 25 -16.64 2.58 -6.01
C GLU A 25 -16.11 3.42 -4.82
N GLU A 26 -17.02 4.00 -4.00
CA GLU A 26 -16.65 4.66 -2.74
C GLU A 26 -16.53 3.60 -1.63
N GLY A 27 -15.32 3.41 -1.13
CA GLY A 27 -15.04 2.43 -0.07
C GLY A 27 -13.73 1.70 -0.35
N ILE A 28 -13.05 1.29 0.72
CA ILE A 28 -11.68 0.73 0.68
C ILE A 28 -11.68 -0.74 0.22
N ASP A 29 -12.84 -1.41 0.22
CA ASP A 29 -12.86 -2.87 0.28
C ASP A 29 -13.56 -3.61 -0.87
N SER A 30 -14.18 -2.96 -1.87
CA SER A 30 -14.94 -3.72 -2.90
C SER A 30 -14.23 -3.88 -4.25
N THR A 31 -13.41 -2.91 -4.68
CA THR A 31 -12.82 -2.89 -6.03
C THR A 31 -11.46 -2.20 -6.05
N GLY A 32 -10.52 -2.71 -6.85
CA GLY A 32 -9.21 -2.10 -7.08
C GLY A 32 -8.02 -2.95 -6.65
N TYR A 33 -6.85 -2.32 -6.66
CA TYR A 33 -5.60 -2.88 -6.17
C TYR A 33 -5.24 -2.31 -4.80
N SER A 34 -4.54 -3.11 -3.99
CA SER A 34 -3.98 -2.64 -2.72
C SER A 34 -2.54 -3.10 -2.55
N VAL A 35 -1.69 -2.20 -2.06
CA VAL A 35 -0.41 -2.58 -1.46
C VAL A 35 -0.53 -2.41 0.03
N ALA A 36 -0.32 -3.49 0.79
CA ALA A 36 -0.49 -3.46 2.23
C ALA A 36 0.68 -4.10 2.98
N TYR A 37 1.12 -3.43 4.05
CA TYR A 37 2.01 -4.03 5.05
C TYR A 37 1.20 -4.59 6.20
N ILE A 38 1.45 -5.85 6.57
CA ILE A 38 0.82 -6.50 7.73
C ILE A 38 1.94 -6.84 8.73
N PRO A 39 2.11 -6.06 9.83
CA PRO A 39 3.18 -6.27 10.80
C PRO A 39 3.14 -7.65 11.45
N ALA A 40 1.93 -8.16 11.74
CA ALA A 40 1.76 -9.49 12.34
C ALA A 40 2.34 -10.62 11.47
N TRP A 41 2.49 -10.39 10.17
CA TRP A 41 3.03 -11.38 9.23
C TRP A 41 4.45 -11.04 8.75
N GLY A 42 4.95 -9.83 9.05
CA GLY A 42 6.21 -9.33 8.49
C GLY A 42 6.21 -9.35 6.97
N LYS A 43 5.10 -8.94 6.35
CA LYS A 43 4.89 -9.03 4.89
C LYS A 43 4.30 -7.77 4.29
N LEU A 44 4.85 -7.40 3.14
CA LEU A 44 4.24 -6.50 2.17
C LEU A 44 3.51 -7.35 1.13
N LYS A 45 2.29 -7.01 0.78
CA LYS A 45 1.49 -7.73 -0.24
C LYS A 45 0.92 -6.76 -1.27
N LEU A 46 0.83 -7.23 -2.50
CA LEU A 46 0.07 -6.61 -3.58
C LEU A 46 -1.15 -7.50 -3.87
N THR A 47 -2.34 -6.92 -3.80
CA THR A 47 -3.60 -7.62 -4.08
C THR A 47 -4.43 -6.90 -5.14
N ARG A 48 -5.25 -7.66 -5.85
CA ARG A 48 -6.44 -7.19 -6.56
C ARG A 48 -7.64 -7.66 -5.76
N GLU A 49 -8.40 -6.74 -5.19
CA GLU A 49 -9.47 -7.07 -4.24
C GLU A 49 -8.90 -8.03 -3.16
N TYR A 50 -9.47 -9.24 -3.06
CA TYR A 50 -9.05 -10.30 -2.15
C TYR A 50 -8.04 -11.30 -2.74
N THR A 51 -7.59 -11.10 -3.98
CA THR A 51 -6.64 -11.98 -4.69
C THR A 51 -5.21 -11.49 -4.52
N PHE A 52 -4.29 -12.34 -4.06
CA PHE A 52 -2.86 -12.04 -4.05
C PHE A 52 -2.30 -12.03 -5.47
N LEU A 53 -1.62 -10.94 -5.83
CA LEU A 53 -0.84 -10.85 -7.06
C LEU A 53 0.63 -11.13 -6.77
N ASP A 54 1.16 -10.58 -5.67
CA ASP A 54 2.53 -10.81 -5.21
C ASP A 54 2.68 -10.50 -3.71
N HIS A 55 3.77 -10.98 -3.08
CA HIS A 55 4.13 -10.64 -1.71
C HIS A 55 5.62 -10.82 -1.41
N ALA A 56 6.14 -10.03 -0.48
CA ALA A 56 7.52 -10.11 0.00
C ALA A 56 7.57 -9.99 1.52
N SER A 57 8.60 -10.57 2.12
CA SER A 57 8.92 -10.32 3.52
C SER A 57 9.45 -8.91 3.69
N ALA A 58 8.95 -8.20 4.70
CA ALA A 58 9.40 -6.87 5.08
C ALA A 58 9.34 -6.76 6.60
N THR A 59 10.33 -6.12 7.23
CA THR A 59 10.33 -5.89 8.67
C THR A 59 10.51 -4.40 8.92
N LEU A 60 9.42 -3.71 9.24
CA LEU A 60 9.47 -2.29 9.57
C LEU A 60 9.89 -2.10 11.03
N VAL A 61 10.90 -1.26 11.25
CA VAL A 61 11.45 -0.91 12.56
C VAL A 61 10.67 0.29 13.12
N PRO A 62 10.15 0.22 14.37
CA PRO A 62 9.47 1.35 14.99
C PRO A 62 10.34 2.62 15.04
N GLY A 63 9.75 3.77 14.69
CA GLY A 63 10.42 5.07 14.70
C GLY A 63 11.28 5.36 13.46
N GLN A 64 11.41 4.41 12.53
CA GLN A 64 12.07 4.62 11.25
C GLN A 64 11.05 5.05 10.18
N TRP A 65 11.46 5.98 9.32
CA TRP A 65 10.68 6.38 8.16
C TRP A 65 10.91 5.44 6.99
N TYR A 66 9.82 5.13 6.28
CA TYR A 66 9.82 4.30 5.08
C TYR A 66 9.06 5.04 3.98
N GLN A 67 9.45 4.83 2.73
CA GLN A 67 8.70 5.34 1.57
C GLN A 67 8.21 4.18 0.71
N LEU A 68 6.97 4.29 0.25
CA LEU A 68 6.35 3.31 -0.64
C LEU A 68 6.02 3.99 -1.95
N LYS A 69 6.49 3.42 -3.06
CA LYS A 69 6.19 3.88 -4.41
C LYS A 69 5.52 2.77 -5.20
N VAL A 70 4.44 3.12 -5.90
CA VAL A 70 3.77 2.22 -6.85
C VAL A 70 3.86 2.83 -8.24
N VAL A 71 4.31 2.05 -9.21
CA VAL A 71 4.35 2.40 -10.64
C VAL A 71 3.41 1.47 -11.38
N ARG A 72 2.54 2.03 -12.22
CA ARG A 72 1.56 1.30 -13.01
C ARG A 72 1.67 1.73 -14.47
N ASP A 73 1.79 0.75 -15.37
CA ASP A 73 1.74 0.98 -16.82
C ASP A 73 0.36 0.62 -17.38
N GLY A 74 -0.48 1.63 -17.61
CA GLY A 74 -1.85 1.46 -18.08
C GLY A 74 -2.02 0.58 -19.33
N ASP A 75 -1.02 0.53 -20.21
CA ASP A 75 -1.08 -0.23 -21.46
C ASP A 75 -0.79 -1.73 -21.26
N THR A 76 0.24 -2.05 -20.47
CA THR A 76 0.71 -3.45 -20.32
C THR A 76 0.07 -4.20 -19.17
N GLY A 77 -0.49 -3.52 -18.18
CA GLY A 77 -0.90 -4.17 -16.94
C GLY A 77 0.20 -4.26 -15.88
N LEU A 78 1.43 -3.83 -16.18
CA LEU A 78 2.52 -3.91 -15.21
C LEU A 78 2.25 -3.04 -13.97
N ILE A 79 2.48 -3.64 -12.80
CA ILE A 79 2.44 -3.01 -11.47
C ILE A 79 3.78 -3.32 -10.79
N GLN A 80 4.48 -2.29 -10.37
CA GLN A 80 5.73 -2.40 -9.62
C GLN A 80 5.64 -1.62 -8.33
N VAL A 81 6.06 -2.24 -7.23
CA VAL A 81 6.04 -1.66 -5.89
C VAL A 81 7.46 -1.61 -5.37
N TYR A 82 7.86 -0.44 -4.86
CA TYR A 82 9.19 -0.20 -4.30
C TYR A 82 9.04 0.24 -2.86
N LEU A 83 9.76 -0.41 -1.96
CA LEU A 83 9.92 -0.01 -0.57
C LEU A 83 11.32 0.58 -0.38
N ASP A 84 11.39 1.83 0.06
CA ASP A 84 12.63 2.47 0.54
C ASP A 84 12.71 2.33 2.06
N GLU A 85 13.78 1.69 2.52
CA GLU A 85 14.10 1.48 3.93
C GLU A 85 15.09 2.53 4.48
N GLY A 86 15.23 3.67 3.80
CA GLY A 86 16.08 4.80 4.19
C GLY A 86 17.37 4.95 3.38
N GLN A 87 17.50 4.25 2.25
CA GLN A 87 18.67 4.32 1.36
C GLN A 87 18.30 4.78 -0.07
N GLY A 88 17.04 5.16 -0.29
CA GLY A 88 16.47 5.39 -1.61
C GLY A 88 15.78 4.14 -2.16
N TYR A 89 14.96 4.33 -3.19
CA TYR A 89 14.29 3.21 -3.86
C TYR A 89 15.30 2.25 -4.52
N PRO A 90 15.15 0.93 -4.34
CA PRO A 90 15.99 -0.05 -5.01
C PRO A 90 15.76 -0.04 -6.53
N GLU A 91 16.76 -0.52 -7.29
CA GLU A 91 16.63 -0.67 -8.76
C GLU A 91 15.60 -1.75 -9.13
N THR A 92 15.52 -2.82 -8.34
CA THR A 92 14.54 -3.90 -8.51
C THR A 92 13.32 -3.64 -7.64
N PRO A 93 12.09 -3.79 -8.16
CA PRO A 93 10.90 -3.65 -7.34
C PRO A 93 10.83 -4.70 -6.23
N THR A 94 10.29 -4.30 -5.08
CA THR A 94 9.98 -5.19 -3.96
C THR A 94 8.85 -6.16 -4.30
N LEU A 95 7.85 -5.70 -5.05
CA LEU A 95 6.76 -6.54 -5.59
C LEU A 95 6.53 -6.22 -7.07
N GLU A 96 6.21 -7.22 -7.87
CA GLU A 96 5.90 -7.06 -9.29
C GLU A 96 4.78 -8.00 -9.74
N ALA A 97 3.83 -7.47 -10.50
CA ALA A 97 2.78 -8.25 -11.13
C ALA A 97 2.32 -7.62 -12.45
N VAL A 98 1.72 -8.42 -13.32
CA VAL A 98 1.02 -7.94 -14.52
C VAL A 98 -0.46 -8.25 -14.36
N ASP A 99 -1.28 -7.20 -14.24
CA ASP A 99 -2.73 -7.31 -14.11
C ASP A 99 -3.41 -6.09 -14.77
N SER A 100 -4.37 -6.35 -15.67
CA SER A 100 -5.06 -5.33 -16.46
C SER A 100 -6.54 -5.17 -16.09
N ALA A 101 -6.97 -5.68 -14.94
CA ALA A 101 -8.38 -5.63 -14.52
C ALA A 101 -8.90 -4.20 -14.35
N TYR A 102 -8.07 -3.28 -13.88
CA TYR A 102 -8.40 -1.86 -13.73
C TYR A 102 -7.42 -0.98 -14.52
N PRO A 103 -7.70 -0.73 -15.81
CA PRO A 103 -6.84 0.11 -16.66
C PRO A 103 -6.94 1.60 -16.28
N ASP A 104 -8.12 2.06 -15.84
CA ASP A 104 -8.29 3.42 -15.35
C ASP A 104 -8.08 3.47 -13.83
N LEU A 105 -7.05 4.17 -13.37
CA LEU A 105 -6.71 4.21 -11.94
C LEU A 105 -7.70 5.00 -11.08
N ARG A 106 -8.43 5.97 -11.67
CA ARG A 106 -9.50 6.88 -11.18
C ARG A 106 -9.45 7.38 -9.73
N ARG A 107 -9.27 6.49 -8.75
CA ARG A 107 -9.32 6.76 -7.31
C ARG A 107 -8.05 6.24 -6.64
N LEU A 108 -7.45 7.10 -5.84
CA LEU A 108 -6.36 6.78 -4.92
C LEU A 108 -6.87 6.94 -3.49
N GLY A 109 -6.52 6.00 -2.62
CA GLY A 109 -6.93 6.01 -1.23
C GLY A 109 -5.91 5.33 -0.34
N TRP A 110 -6.09 5.47 0.96
CA TRP A 110 -5.27 4.78 1.95
C TRP A 110 -6.15 4.34 3.11
N ALA A 111 -5.73 3.26 3.76
CA ALA A 111 -6.40 2.70 4.90
C ALA A 111 -5.38 2.38 5.98
N MET A 112 -5.74 2.66 7.22
CA MET A 112 -5.01 2.17 8.38
C MET A 112 -5.97 1.39 9.26
N LEU A 113 -5.59 0.17 9.56
CA LEU A 113 -6.29 -0.74 10.44
C LEU A 113 -5.33 -1.01 11.59
N GLY A 114 -5.77 -0.83 12.84
CA GLY A 114 -4.96 -1.17 14.01
C GLY A 114 -4.98 -0.14 15.13
N SER A 115 -4.38 -0.54 16.26
CA SER A 115 -4.16 0.30 17.44
C SER A 115 -2.72 0.12 17.97
N GLY A 116 -2.17 1.16 18.61
CA GLY A 116 -0.88 1.08 19.32
C GLY A 116 0.35 1.68 18.62
N TYR A 117 0.21 2.31 17.45
CA TYR A 117 1.29 3.05 16.79
C TYR A 117 0.76 4.37 16.23
N ASP A 118 1.50 5.45 16.40
CA ASP A 118 1.26 6.70 15.66
C ASP A 118 1.90 6.57 14.27
N LEU A 119 1.12 6.81 13.23
CA LEU A 119 1.54 6.76 11.84
C LEU A 119 1.36 8.12 11.19
N TYR A 120 2.38 8.52 10.44
CA TYR A 120 2.42 9.78 9.72
C TYR A 120 2.58 9.45 8.23
N VAL A 121 1.65 9.95 7.42
CA VAL A 121 1.71 9.82 5.96
C VAL A 121 2.01 11.20 5.39
N ASP A 122 3.09 11.30 4.62
CA ASP A 122 3.41 12.48 3.82
C ASP A 122 3.22 12.15 2.34
N TRP A 123 2.63 13.08 1.58
CA TRP A 123 2.33 12.89 0.16
C TRP A 123 3.14 13.86 -0.67
N ILE A 124 3.96 13.33 -1.57
CA ILE A 124 4.64 14.14 -2.58
C ILE A 124 3.90 13.94 -3.91
N VAL A 125 3.23 14.99 -4.38
CA VAL A 125 2.64 15.01 -5.72
C VAL A 125 3.73 15.44 -6.70
N ALA A 126 4.02 14.60 -7.69
CA ALA A 126 4.93 14.98 -8.77
C ALA A 126 4.31 16.14 -9.57
N GLN A 127 5.12 17.16 -9.88
CA GLN A 127 4.75 18.28 -10.75
C GLN A 127 4.89 17.93 -12.22
#